data_AF-A0A2V9SSS6-F1
#
_entry.id   AF-A0A2V9SSS6-F1
#
_cell.length_a   1.000
_cell.length_b   1.000
_cell.length_c   1.000
_cell.angle_alpha   90.00
_cell.angle_beta   90.00
_cell.angle_gamma   90.00
#
_symmetry.space_group_name_H-M   'P 1'
#
loop_
_entity.id
_entity.type
_entity.pdbx_description
1 polymer ?
#
loop_
_entity_poly.entity_id
_entity_poly.type
_entity_poly.pdbx_seq_one_letter_code
_entity_poly.pdbx_strand_id
1 'polypeptide(L)'
;MRIALYIFTALCLFASLWSQEPADASLPKVVLAAENVGPRQIEELTSKSVPRDYAYAWKTMARALAENRSDLLDAYFTGFAKDNLARRIADQKRTGINTRYIDHGHKLEAIFYSPAGDAMQLRDRARVEIQLLDGGNVIHREQVNLQYLVLMTPGADRWLVRDLETTPEVHP
;
A
#
# COMPACT_ATOMS: atom_id res chain seq x y z
N MET A 1 68.53 -50.76 -38.59
CA MET A 1 67.31 -50.12 -39.10
C MET A 1 66.56 -49.57 -37.89
N ARG A 2 66.69 -48.27 -37.65
CA ARG A 2 66.21 -47.54 -36.47
C ARG A 2 64.89 -46.86 -36.85
N ILE A 3 63.91 -46.85 -35.95
CA ILE A 3 63.21 -45.66 -35.45
C ILE A 3 62.28 -46.15 -34.32
N ALA A 4 62.69 -45.80 -33.11
CA ALA A 4 61.93 -46.01 -31.89
C ALA A 4 61.01 -44.79 -31.67
N LEU A 5 59.75 -45.08 -31.34
CA LEU A 5 58.96 -44.49 -30.27
C LEU A 5 59.50 -43.18 -29.68
N TYR A 6 58.81 -42.04 -29.86
CA TYR A 6 58.72 -40.88 -28.92
C TYR A 6 57.98 -39.71 -29.59
N ILE A 7 56.64 -39.67 -29.56
CA ILE A 7 55.89 -38.39 -29.62
C ILE A 7 54.62 -38.55 -28.78
N PHE A 8 54.73 -38.38 -27.47
CA PHE A 8 53.57 -38.16 -26.61
C PHE A 8 53.95 -37.24 -25.45
N THR A 9 54.42 -36.05 -25.78
CA THR A 9 54.55 -34.95 -24.81
C THR A 9 54.85 -33.67 -25.55
N ALA A 10 53.81 -32.84 -25.72
CA ALA A 10 53.82 -31.38 -25.80
C ALA A 10 52.74 -30.91 -26.78
N LEU A 11 51.57 -30.52 -26.26
CA LEU A 11 51.15 -29.13 -26.38
C LEU A 11 49.93 -28.86 -25.49
N CYS A 12 50.20 -28.08 -24.45
CA CYS A 12 49.34 -27.03 -23.92
C CYS A 12 47.89 -27.41 -23.57
N LEU A 13 47.65 -27.60 -22.27
CA LEU A 13 46.92 -26.62 -21.44
C LEU A 13 45.92 -25.75 -22.23
N PHE A 14 44.90 -26.36 -22.86
CA PHE A 14 43.70 -25.61 -23.17
C PHE A 14 42.88 -25.61 -21.90
N ALA A 15 43.12 -24.53 -21.16
CA ALA A 15 42.37 -24.13 -20.01
C ALA A 15 40.90 -24.51 -20.18
N SER A 16 40.39 -25.22 -19.19
CA SER A 16 39.00 -25.28 -18.80
C SER A 16 38.49 -23.85 -18.58
N LEU A 17 38.31 -23.11 -19.67
CA LEU A 17 37.35 -22.02 -19.80
C LEU A 17 35.99 -22.69 -19.89
N TRP A 18 35.57 -23.27 -18.76
CA TRP A 18 34.16 -23.32 -18.45
C TRP A 18 33.69 -21.87 -18.52
N SER A 19 33.09 -21.54 -19.66
CA SER A 19 32.35 -20.31 -19.82
C SER A 19 31.29 -20.37 -18.73
N GLN A 20 31.49 -19.62 -17.64
CA GLN A 20 30.36 -19.17 -16.87
C GLN A 20 29.65 -18.20 -17.79
N GLU A 21 28.72 -18.71 -18.61
CA GLU A 21 27.73 -17.84 -19.21
C GLU A 21 27.09 -17.09 -18.04
N PRO A 22 27.19 -15.75 -18.00
CA PRO A 22 26.43 -15.02 -17.01
C PRO A 22 24.97 -15.41 -17.26
N ALA A 23 24.29 -15.88 -16.21
CA ALA A 23 22.88 -16.30 -16.27
C ALA A 23 21.93 -15.20 -16.84
N ASP A 24 22.46 -13.99 -17.01
CA ASP A 24 21.83 -12.80 -17.54
C ASP A 24 21.80 -12.74 -19.09
N ALA A 25 22.62 -13.52 -19.80
CA ALA A 25 22.71 -13.46 -21.27
C ALA A 25 21.45 -13.98 -22.00
N SER A 26 20.57 -14.70 -21.30
CA SER A 26 19.34 -15.27 -21.86
C SER A 26 18.07 -14.49 -21.51
N LEU A 27 18.16 -13.46 -20.66
CA LEU A 27 16.99 -12.68 -20.27
C LEU A 27 16.64 -11.65 -21.34
N PRO A 28 15.35 -11.44 -21.64
CA PRO A 28 14.93 -10.38 -22.53
C PRO A 28 15.31 -9.02 -21.94
N LYS A 29 15.91 -8.15 -22.74
CA LYS A 29 16.22 -6.78 -22.33
C LYS A 29 14.91 -6.01 -22.13
N VAL A 30 14.55 -5.78 -20.87
CA VAL A 30 13.38 -4.96 -20.49
C VAL A 30 13.84 -3.52 -20.26
N VAL A 31 13.19 -2.56 -20.92
CA VAL A 31 13.37 -1.13 -20.69
C VAL A 31 12.04 -0.57 -20.18
N LEU A 32 12.06 0.05 -19.01
CA LEU A 32 10.90 0.73 -18.45
C LEU A 32 10.80 2.15 -19.00
N ALA A 33 9.72 2.43 -19.74
CA ALA A 33 9.31 3.77 -20.15
C ALA A 33 8.13 4.21 -19.26
N ALA A 34 8.40 5.00 -18.21
CA ALA A 34 7.43 5.38 -17.19
C ALA A 34 6.57 6.62 -17.56
N GLU A 35 6.88 7.26 -18.70
CA GLU A 35 6.26 8.51 -19.16
C GLU A 35 4.81 8.37 -19.65
N ASN A 36 4.35 7.16 -19.96
CA ASN A 36 2.98 6.90 -20.46
C ASN A 36 2.00 6.42 -19.38
N VAL A 37 2.36 6.56 -18.09
CA VAL A 37 1.48 6.20 -16.98
C VAL A 37 0.43 7.29 -16.78
N GLY A 38 -0.65 7.22 -17.56
CA GLY A 38 -1.83 8.07 -17.41
C GLY A 38 -3.01 7.31 -16.81
N PRO A 39 -3.76 7.88 -15.85
CA PRO A 39 -4.94 7.23 -15.30
C PRO A 39 -6.05 7.10 -16.36
N ARG A 40 -6.79 6.00 -16.30
CA ARG A 40 -8.04 5.83 -17.05
C ARG A 40 -9.07 6.88 -16.60
N GLN A 41 -9.96 7.30 -17.50
CA GLN A 41 -11.11 8.13 -17.15
C GLN A 41 -12.04 7.39 -16.16
N ILE A 42 -12.39 8.03 -15.05
CA ILE A 42 -13.28 7.46 -14.04
C ILE A 42 -14.72 7.44 -14.56
N GLU A 43 -15.38 6.29 -14.47
CA GLU A 43 -16.79 6.16 -14.85
C GLU A 43 -17.70 6.89 -13.85
N GLU A 44 -18.88 7.32 -14.30
CA GLU A 44 -19.83 8.07 -13.45
C GLU A 44 -20.21 7.31 -12.17
N LEU A 45 -20.49 5.99 -12.28
CA LEU A 45 -20.83 5.17 -11.12
C LEU A 45 -19.67 5.10 -10.12
N THR A 46 -18.45 4.88 -10.61
CA THR A 46 -17.22 4.85 -9.79
C THR A 46 -16.99 6.18 -9.09
N SER A 47 -17.24 7.30 -9.78
CA SER A 47 -17.11 8.66 -9.24
C SER A 47 -18.07 8.94 -8.07
N LYS A 48 -19.19 8.21 -8.00
CA LYS A 48 -20.18 8.31 -6.92
C LYS A 48 -19.95 7.26 -5.82
N SER A 49 -19.56 6.03 -6.17
CA SER A 49 -19.38 4.94 -5.21
C SER A 49 -18.14 5.14 -4.35
N VAL A 50 -17.03 5.61 -4.94
CA VAL A 50 -15.75 5.74 -4.21
C VAL A 50 -15.85 6.73 -3.04
N PRO A 51 -16.33 7.97 -3.21
CA PRO A 51 -16.47 8.90 -2.08
C PRO A 51 -17.44 8.38 -1.00
N ARG A 52 -18.55 7.75 -1.42
CA ARG A 52 -19.51 7.15 -0.49
C ARG A 52 -18.88 6.05 0.36
N ASP A 53 -18.22 5.10 -0.28
CA ASP A 53 -17.63 3.94 0.39
C ASP A 53 -16.44 4.36 1.26
N TYR A 54 -15.66 5.35 0.83
CA TYR A 54 -14.60 5.95 1.64
C TYR A 54 -15.14 6.67 2.88
N ALA A 55 -16.25 7.40 2.78
CA ALA A 55 -16.90 8.01 3.93
C ALA A 55 -17.38 6.96 4.95
N TYR A 56 -17.92 5.83 4.48
CA TYR A 56 -18.25 4.72 5.37
C TYR A 56 -17.01 4.05 5.99
N ALA A 57 -15.89 3.98 5.26
CA ALA A 57 -14.62 3.52 5.83
C ALA A 57 -14.18 4.39 7.01
N TRP A 58 -14.19 5.72 6.87
CA TRP A 58 -13.87 6.66 7.96
C TRP A 58 -14.80 6.51 9.16
N LYS A 59 -16.11 6.47 8.93
CA LYS A 59 -17.10 6.23 9.99
C LYS A 59 -16.83 4.93 10.75
N THR A 60 -16.52 3.87 10.00
CA THR A 60 -16.26 2.53 10.56
C THR A 60 -14.95 2.50 11.35
N MET A 61 -13.89 3.12 10.83
CA MET A 61 -12.59 3.23 11.52
C MET A 61 -12.71 4.03 12.81
N ALA A 62 -13.36 5.20 12.78
CA ALA A 62 -13.56 6.02 13.97
C ALA A 62 -14.30 5.24 15.07
N ARG A 63 -15.34 4.49 14.69
CA ARG A 63 -16.09 3.62 15.61
C ARG A 63 -15.24 2.47 16.14
N ALA A 64 -14.50 1.78 15.26
CA ALA A 64 -13.63 0.67 15.63
C ALA A 64 -12.57 1.07 16.67
N LEU A 65 -11.96 2.25 16.48
CA LEU A 65 -10.95 2.78 17.40
C LEU A 65 -11.55 3.27 18.72
N ALA A 66 -12.71 3.93 18.67
CA ALA A 66 -13.38 4.40 19.87
C ALA A 66 -13.90 3.24 20.74
N GLU A 67 -14.50 2.22 20.13
CA GLU A 67 -15.09 1.05 20.82
C GLU A 67 -14.07 -0.07 21.07
N ASN A 68 -12.82 0.07 20.61
CA ASN A 68 -11.82 -1.00 20.60
C ASN A 68 -12.35 -2.30 19.94
N ARG A 69 -13.05 -2.18 18.80
CA ARG A 69 -13.71 -3.28 18.09
C ARG A 69 -13.11 -3.46 16.69
N SER A 70 -12.10 -4.32 16.58
CA SER A 70 -11.39 -4.58 15.31
C SER A 70 -12.25 -5.28 14.27
N ASP A 71 -13.25 -6.05 14.69
CA ASP A 71 -14.23 -6.72 13.82
C ASP A 71 -15.05 -5.74 12.98
N LEU A 72 -15.24 -4.50 13.46
CA LEU A 72 -15.94 -3.47 12.67
C LEU A 72 -15.18 -3.12 11.39
N LEU A 73 -13.85 -3.29 11.36
CA LEU A 73 -13.02 -2.96 10.19
C LEU A 73 -13.35 -3.83 8.97
N ASP A 74 -13.90 -5.04 9.17
CA ASP A 74 -14.24 -5.99 8.12
C ASP A 74 -15.22 -5.44 7.07
N ALA A 75 -15.99 -4.40 7.44
CA ALA A 75 -16.95 -3.80 6.54
C ALA A 75 -16.30 -3.02 5.39
N TYR A 76 -15.19 -2.31 5.63
CA TYR A 76 -14.62 -1.36 4.65
C TYR A 76 -13.10 -1.39 4.54
N PHE A 77 -12.40 -2.23 5.31
CA PHE A 77 -10.95 -2.37 5.27
C PHE A 77 -10.53 -3.78 4.90
N THR A 78 -9.43 -3.86 4.15
CA THR A 78 -8.75 -5.10 3.78
C THR A 78 -7.23 -4.87 3.76
N GLY A 79 -6.45 -5.94 3.58
CA GLY A 79 -4.99 -5.85 3.45
C GLY A 79 -4.29 -5.09 4.57
N PHE A 80 -3.25 -4.33 4.22
CA PHE A 80 -2.37 -3.66 5.17
C PHE A 80 -3.09 -2.64 6.05
N ALA A 81 -4.04 -1.88 5.50
CA ALA A 81 -4.80 -0.93 6.30
C ALA A 81 -5.57 -1.61 7.43
N LYS A 82 -6.22 -2.75 7.13
CA LYS A 82 -6.93 -3.55 8.13
C LYS A 82 -5.97 -4.07 9.21
N ASP A 83 -4.86 -4.66 8.81
CA ASP A 83 -3.89 -5.25 9.73
C ASP A 83 -3.26 -4.19 10.65
N ASN A 84 -2.94 -3.02 10.11
CA ASN A 84 -2.37 -1.90 10.86
C ASN A 84 -3.37 -1.36 11.89
N LEU A 85 -4.62 -1.15 11.49
CA LEU A 85 -5.68 -0.68 12.38
C LEU A 85 -6.03 -1.72 13.45
N ALA A 86 -6.09 -3.00 13.10
CA ALA A 86 -6.33 -4.08 14.05
C ALA A 86 -5.22 -4.16 15.11
N ARG A 87 -3.95 -4.05 14.70
CA ARG A 87 -2.81 -3.96 15.63
C ARG A 87 -2.92 -2.75 16.55
N ARG A 88 -3.22 -1.56 16.00
CA ARG A 88 -3.45 -0.35 16.81
C ARG A 88 -4.55 -0.56 17.84
N ILE A 89 -5.68 -1.16 17.47
CA ILE A 89 -6.78 -1.46 18.41
C ILE A 89 -6.33 -2.44 19.50
N ALA A 90 -5.53 -3.46 19.16
CA ALA A 90 -4.98 -4.38 20.15
C ALA A 90 -4.04 -3.67 21.14
N ASP A 91 -3.20 -2.75 20.67
CA ASP A 91 -2.34 -1.92 21.53
C ASP A 91 -3.15 -0.98 22.43
N GLN A 92 -4.23 -0.37 21.92
CA GLN A 92 -5.14 0.43 22.74
C GLN A 92 -5.77 -0.39 23.86
N LYS A 93 -6.21 -1.63 23.58
CA LYS A 93 -6.74 -2.54 24.61
C LYS A 93 -5.72 -2.88 25.68
N ARG A 94 -4.47 -3.11 25.28
CA ARG A 94 -3.37 -3.46 26.19
C ARG A 94 -2.99 -2.30 27.12
N THR A 95 -3.05 -1.07 26.59
CA THR A 95 -2.62 0.14 27.33
C THR A 95 -3.75 0.79 28.11
N GLY A 96 -5.01 0.52 27.76
CA GLY A 96 -6.17 1.22 28.31
C GLY A 96 -6.43 2.58 27.66
N ILE A 97 -5.56 3.02 26.75
CA ILE A 97 -5.67 4.30 26.04
C ILE A 97 -6.34 4.05 24.69
N ASN A 98 -7.49 4.66 24.42
CA ASN A 98 -8.14 4.59 23.11
C ASN A 98 -8.15 5.92 22.36
N THR A 99 -8.14 5.84 21.03
CA THR A 99 -8.26 7.00 20.14
C THR A 99 -9.71 7.24 19.76
N ARG A 100 -10.19 8.48 19.87
CA ARG A 100 -11.44 8.95 19.27
C ARG A 100 -11.13 9.98 18.20
N TYR A 101 -11.70 9.78 17.01
CA TYR A 101 -11.68 10.78 15.94
C TYR A 101 -13.01 11.54 15.92
N ILE A 102 -12.93 12.86 15.75
CA ILE A 102 -14.06 13.70 15.36
C ILE A 102 -13.74 14.22 13.96
N ASP A 103 -14.58 13.83 13.00
CA ASP A 103 -14.38 14.13 11.58
C ASP A 103 -14.99 15.50 11.24
N HIS A 104 -14.19 16.36 10.59
CA HIS A 104 -14.59 17.69 10.12
C HIS A 104 -14.54 17.82 8.59
N GLY A 105 -14.34 16.71 7.87
CA GLY A 105 -14.44 16.61 6.43
C GLY A 105 -13.13 16.25 5.75
N HIS A 106 -13.30 15.84 4.50
CA HIS A 106 -12.28 15.25 3.64
C HIS A 106 -12.29 15.94 2.28
N LYS A 107 -11.14 16.01 1.62
CA LYS A 107 -11.01 16.39 0.21
C LYS A 107 -10.25 15.30 -0.52
N LEU A 108 -10.99 14.50 -1.29
CA LEU A 108 -10.44 13.44 -2.11
C LEU A 108 -10.03 13.92 -3.51
N GLU A 109 -8.85 13.51 -3.94
CA GLU A 109 -8.32 13.70 -5.29
C GLU A 109 -7.87 12.33 -5.81
N ALA A 110 -8.39 11.90 -6.97
CA ALA A 110 -7.93 10.67 -7.60
C ALA A 110 -6.57 10.92 -8.27
N ILE A 111 -5.57 10.12 -7.91
CA ILE A 111 -4.22 10.18 -8.49
C ILE A 111 -4.09 9.16 -9.63
N PHE A 112 -4.56 7.94 -9.39
CA PHE A 112 -4.46 6.85 -10.35
C PHE A 112 -5.72 5.98 -10.31
N TYR A 113 -6.15 5.53 -11.48
CA TYR A 113 -7.16 4.50 -11.61
C TYR A 113 -6.68 3.45 -12.61
N SER A 114 -6.60 2.19 -12.16
CA SER A 114 -6.02 1.13 -12.97
C SER A 114 -6.83 0.91 -14.24
N PRO A 115 -6.18 0.57 -15.38
CA PRO A 115 -6.90 0.27 -16.62
C PRO A 115 -7.93 -0.86 -16.46
N ALA A 116 -7.60 -1.86 -15.63
CA ALA A 116 -8.46 -2.99 -15.30
C ALA A 116 -9.63 -2.62 -14.37
N GLY A 117 -9.59 -1.44 -13.75
CA GLY A 117 -10.64 -0.95 -12.87
C GLY A 117 -10.64 -1.56 -11.46
N ASP A 118 -9.58 -2.28 -11.10
CA ASP A 118 -9.42 -3.05 -9.86
C ASP A 118 -8.62 -2.33 -8.76
N ALA A 119 -8.10 -1.14 -9.02
CA ALA A 119 -7.37 -0.36 -8.03
C ALA A 119 -7.48 1.14 -8.31
N MET A 120 -7.76 1.91 -7.26
CA MET A 120 -7.78 3.37 -7.30
C MET A 120 -6.89 3.94 -6.20
N GLN A 121 -5.95 4.79 -6.59
CA GLN A 121 -5.13 5.54 -5.66
C GLN A 121 -5.69 6.94 -5.50
N LEU A 122 -5.89 7.35 -4.26
CA LEU A 122 -6.45 8.65 -3.89
C LEU A 122 -5.46 9.40 -3.00
N ARG A 123 -5.55 10.72 -3.06
CA ARG A 123 -5.04 11.63 -2.05
C ARG A 123 -6.22 12.15 -1.25
N ASP A 124 -6.15 12.03 0.07
CA ASP A 124 -7.11 12.67 0.96
C ASP A 124 -6.43 13.80 1.72
N ARG A 125 -7.13 14.93 1.87
CA ARG A 125 -6.82 15.95 2.87
C ARG A 125 -7.94 15.96 3.91
N ALA A 126 -7.69 15.33 5.04
CA ALA A 126 -8.62 15.18 6.14
C ALA A 126 -8.45 16.29 7.18
N ARG A 127 -9.56 16.83 7.67
CA ARG A 127 -9.61 17.67 8.87
C ARG A 127 -10.25 16.87 9.99
N VAL A 128 -9.48 16.60 11.04
CA VAL A 128 -9.95 15.78 12.15
C VAL A 128 -9.51 16.37 13.48
N GLU A 129 -10.30 16.12 14.51
CA GLU A 129 -9.85 16.18 15.88
C GLU A 129 -9.46 14.78 16.35
N ILE A 130 -8.27 14.64 16.92
CA ILE A 130 -7.79 13.41 17.52
C ILE A 130 -7.81 13.58 19.03
N GLN A 131 -8.47 12.65 19.71
CA GLN A 131 -8.48 12.59 21.17
C GLN A 131 -7.91 11.27 21.64
N LEU A 132 -7.05 11.34 22.67
CA LEU A 132 -6.61 10.18 23.43
C LEU A 132 -7.39 10.15 24.74
N LEU A 133 -7.97 9.00 25.06
CA LEU A 133 -8.76 8.81 26.25
C LEU A 133 -8.16 7.71 27.13
N ASP A 134 -8.15 7.93 28.44
CA ASP A 134 -7.82 6.93 29.46
C ASP A 134 -9.04 6.76 30.37
N GLY A 135 -9.60 5.54 30.41
CA GLY A 135 -10.80 5.25 31.18
C GLY A 135 -12.02 6.12 30.81
N GLY A 136 -12.08 6.62 29.57
CA GLY A 136 -13.13 7.51 29.07
C GLY A 136 -12.88 9.00 29.31
N ASN A 137 -11.83 9.38 30.04
CA ASN A 137 -11.42 10.77 30.22
C ASN A 137 -10.47 11.18 29.10
N VAL A 138 -10.71 12.35 28.48
CA VAL A 138 -9.80 12.89 27.47
C VAL A 138 -8.53 13.39 28.16
N ILE A 139 -7.39 12.78 27.85
CA ILE A 139 -6.07 13.15 28.38
C ILE A 139 -5.24 13.98 27.39
N HIS A 140 -5.60 13.94 26.11
CA HIS A 140 -5.00 14.74 25.06
C HIS A 140 -6.04 15.00 23.95
N ARG A 141 -6.00 16.20 23.37
CA ARG A 141 -6.75 16.51 22.15
C ARG A 141 -5.95 17.44 21.26
N GLU A 142 -6.06 17.23 19.96
CA GLU A 142 -5.49 18.10 18.95
C GLU A 142 -6.39 18.17 17.72
N GLN A 143 -6.43 19.34 17.09
CA GLN A 143 -7.07 19.52 15.79
C GLN A 143 -5.97 19.56 14.72
N VAL A 144 -6.07 18.67 13.74
CA VAL A 144 -5.00 18.44 12.76
C VAL A 144 -5.55 18.37 11.34
N ASN A 145 -4.72 18.82 10.39
CA ASN A 145 -4.90 18.55 8.97
C ASN A 145 -3.96 17.40 8.60
N LEU A 146 -4.51 16.31 8.08
CA LEU A 146 -3.74 15.13 7.68
C LEU A 146 -3.87 14.92 6.18
N GLN A 147 -2.76 14.57 5.54
CA GLN A 147 -2.77 14.11 4.16
C GLN A 147 -2.56 12.61 4.13
N TYR A 148 -3.47 11.88 3.46
CA TYR A 148 -3.34 10.45 3.25
C TYR A 148 -3.10 10.12 1.78
N LEU A 149 -2.26 9.12 1.55
CA LEU A 149 -2.27 8.31 0.34
C LEU A 149 -3.13 7.08 0.61
N VAL A 150 -4.12 6.84 -0.24
CA VAL A 150 -5.10 5.76 -0.05
C VAL A 150 -5.06 4.86 -1.27
N LEU A 151 -5.03 3.55 -1.04
CA LEU A 151 -5.31 2.57 -2.08
C LEU A 151 -6.67 1.93 -1.79
N MET A 152 -7.61 2.06 -2.72
CA MET A 152 -8.88 1.37 -2.68
C MET A 152 -8.95 0.29 -3.77
N THR A 153 -9.58 -0.84 -3.45
CA THR A 153 -9.83 -1.96 -4.38
C THR A 153 -11.30 -2.36 -4.30
N PRO A 154 -11.93 -2.82 -5.40
CA PRO A 154 -13.31 -3.29 -5.35
C PRO A 154 -13.42 -4.57 -4.51
N GLY A 155 -14.45 -4.62 -3.67
CA GLY A 155 -14.98 -5.82 -3.03
C GLY A 155 -16.21 -6.34 -3.77
N ALA A 156 -17.06 -7.10 -3.08
CA ALA A 156 -18.27 -7.68 -3.71
C ALA A 156 -19.27 -6.62 -4.20
N ASP A 157 -19.49 -5.57 -3.41
CA ASP A 157 -20.54 -4.56 -3.63
C ASP A 157 -20.10 -3.12 -3.28
N ARG A 158 -18.83 -2.93 -2.90
CA ARG A 158 -18.28 -1.66 -2.41
C ARG A 158 -16.77 -1.59 -2.64
N TRP A 159 -16.23 -0.38 -2.60
CA TRP A 159 -14.79 -0.16 -2.53
C TRP A 159 -14.27 -0.35 -1.10
N LEU A 160 -13.14 -1.04 -0.98
CA LEU A 160 -12.48 -1.32 0.30
C LEU A 160 -11.15 -0.57 0.36
N VAL A 161 -10.82 0.00 1.52
CA VAL A 161 -9.51 0.60 1.79
C VAL A 161 -8.52 -0.53 2.04
N ARG A 162 -7.57 -0.70 1.13
CA ARG A 162 -6.50 -1.70 1.20
C ARG A 162 -5.24 -1.12 1.84
N ASP A 163 -4.97 0.16 1.58
CA ASP A 163 -3.85 0.89 2.16
C ASP A 163 -4.26 2.32 2.56
N LEU A 164 -3.67 2.81 3.65
CA LEU A 164 -3.94 4.12 4.23
C LEU A 164 -2.67 4.63 4.91
N GLU A 165 -1.93 5.49 4.22
CA GLU A 165 -0.64 6.00 4.68
C GLU A 165 -0.70 7.51 4.89
N THR A 166 -0.27 7.98 6.06
CA THR A 166 -0.07 9.41 6.29
C THR A 166 1.15 9.87 5.50
N THR A 167 1.02 10.96 4.75
CA THR A 167 2.11 11.54 3.95
C THR A 167 2.37 12.97 4.38
N PRO A 168 3.60 13.51 4.19
CA PRO A 168 3.84 14.93 4.31
C PRO A 168 2.95 15.72 3.35
N GLU A 169 2.53 16.91 3.76
CA GLU A 169 1.81 17.81 2.87
C GLU A 169 2.73 18.22 1.72
N VAL A 170 2.37 17.87 0.48
CA VAL A 170 3.14 18.27 -0.70
C VAL A 170 2.55 19.60 -1.16
N HIS A 171 3.28 20.70 -0.92
CA HIS A 171 2.93 21.99 -1.50
C HIS A 171 3.16 21.92 -3.01
N PRO A 172 2.16 22.29 -3.84
CA PRO A 172 2.27 22.28 -5.29
C PRO A 172 3.31 23.29 -5.80
#